data_AF-A0A926YKT6-F1
#
_entry.id   AF-A0A926YKT6-F1
#
_cell.length_a   1.000
_cell.length_b   1.000
_cell.length_c   1.000
_cell.angle_alpha   90.00
_cell.angle_beta   90.00
_cell.angle_gamma   90.00
#
_symmetry.space_group_name_H-M   'P 1'
#
loop_
_entity.id
_entity.type
_entity.pdbx_description
1 polymer ?
#
loop_
_entity_poly.entity_id
_entity_poly.type
_entity_poly.pdbx_seq_one_letter_code
_entity_poly.pdbx_strand_id
1 'polypeptide(L)'
;MTHPQAAQTQVVNEPARSASAFVDSIGVVTHLRYLDTAYAHYEDIVKPKLQELGVRHIRDGGRDPEFFRRLNDLATIGIHSTLVMDPRDGIDPSNVISTAIAPVLPSIEAVEGPNEWDVQPHLSYKGQPFPVGILAYANELFQV
;
A
#
# COMPACT_ATOMS: atom_id res chain seq x y z
N MET A 1 34.08 47.78 -10.61
CA MET A 1 33.79 46.72 -9.62
C MET A 1 32.29 46.64 -9.47
N THR A 2 31.68 45.63 -10.08
CA THR A 2 30.23 45.36 -10.01
C THR A 2 29.97 44.44 -8.82
N HIS A 3 29.19 44.88 -7.86
CA HIS A 3 28.76 44.04 -6.75
C HIS A 3 27.73 43.01 -7.25
N PRO A 4 27.87 41.71 -6.96
CA PRO A 4 26.85 40.73 -7.26
C PRO A 4 25.62 41.00 -6.39
N GLN A 5 24.45 41.07 -7.03
CA GLN A 5 23.17 41.21 -6.36
C GLN A 5 22.82 39.89 -5.68
N ALA A 6 22.62 39.91 -4.36
CA ALA A 6 22.25 38.73 -3.60
C ALA A 6 20.91 38.17 -4.12
N ALA A 7 20.89 36.88 -4.45
CA ALA A 7 19.66 36.17 -4.79
C ALA A 7 18.72 36.19 -3.57
N GLN A 8 17.54 36.81 -3.72
CA GLN A 8 16.50 36.73 -2.70
C GLN A 8 15.93 35.31 -2.71
N THR A 9 16.04 34.61 -1.57
CA THR A 9 15.37 33.33 -1.38
C THR A 9 13.86 33.55 -1.42
N GLN A 10 13.21 33.01 -2.45
CA GLN A 10 11.76 33.03 -2.53
C GLN A 10 11.20 32.16 -1.40
N VAL A 11 10.47 32.76 -0.48
CA VAL A 11 9.73 32.02 0.54
C VAL A 11 8.58 31.31 -0.18
N VAL A 12 8.67 29.99 -0.27
CA VAL A 12 7.56 29.16 -0.75
C VAL A 12 6.56 29.06 0.40
N ASN A 13 5.40 29.68 0.24
CA ASN A 13 4.31 29.58 1.20
C ASN A 13 3.52 28.30 0.92
N GLU A 14 3.27 27.48 1.95
CA GLU A 14 2.37 26.33 1.86
C GLU A 14 0.91 26.80 2.06
N PRO A 15 0.00 26.56 1.11
CA PRO A 15 -1.41 26.86 1.30
C PRO A 15 -2.01 26.06 2.46
N ALA A 16 -2.74 26.73 3.35
CA ALA A 16 -3.41 26.03 4.45
C ALA A 16 -4.47 25.04 3.91
N ARG A 17 -4.45 23.81 4.42
CA ARG A 17 -5.49 22.79 4.20
C ARG A 17 -6.24 22.53 5.50
N SER A 18 -7.44 21.96 5.42
CA SER A 18 -8.15 21.56 6.64
C SER A 18 -7.37 20.46 7.36
N ALA A 19 -7.42 20.44 8.70
CA ALA A 19 -6.78 19.38 9.49
C ALA A 19 -7.30 17.98 9.08
N SER A 20 -8.59 17.89 8.73
CA SER A 20 -9.17 16.64 8.21
C SER A 20 -8.50 16.19 6.92
N ALA A 21 -8.31 17.09 5.95
CA ALA A 21 -7.64 16.79 4.68
C ALA A 21 -6.15 16.48 4.86
N PHE A 22 -5.50 17.04 5.90
CA PHE A 22 -4.14 16.67 6.26
C PHE A 22 -4.07 15.24 6.79
N VAL A 23 -4.93 14.87 7.75
CA VAL A 23 -4.99 13.48 8.27
C VAL A 23 -5.34 12.48 7.16
N ASP A 24 -6.25 12.84 6.26
CA ASP A 24 -6.63 12.01 5.09
C ASP A 24 -5.46 11.76 4.12
N SER A 25 -4.45 12.62 4.14
CA SER A 25 -3.27 12.43 3.28
C SER A 25 -2.22 11.49 3.88
N ILE A 26 -2.44 11.00 5.11
CA ILE A 26 -1.47 10.18 5.85
C ILE A 26 -1.96 8.73 5.87
N GLY A 27 -1.09 7.83 5.42
CA GLY A 27 -1.23 6.40 5.61
C GLY A 27 0.02 5.78 6.22
N VAL A 28 -0.10 4.52 6.64
CA VAL A 28 1.01 3.74 7.19
C VAL A 28 1.16 2.39 6.47
N VAL A 29 2.39 1.97 6.21
CA VAL A 29 2.65 0.61 5.73
C VAL A 29 2.52 -0.34 6.92
N THR A 30 1.79 -1.43 6.73
CA THR A 30 1.67 -2.51 7.71
C THR A 30 2.27 -3.81 7.18
N HIS A 31 2.43 -4.78 8.08
CA HIS A 31 2.75 -6.16 7.73
C HIS A 31 1.92 -7.12 8.59
N LEU A 32 0.59 -7.06 8.43
CA LEU A 32 -0.38 -7.76 9.27
C LEU A 32 -0.21 -9.28 9.30
N ARG A 33 0.57 -9.87 8.38
CA ARG A 33 0.90 -11.30 8.33
C ARG A 33 2.25 -11.67 8.98
N TYR A 34 3.04 -10.72 9.47
CA TYR A 34 4.34 -10.99 10.10
C TYR A 34 4.15 -11.37 11.57
N LEU A 35 3.68 -12.60 11.79
CA LEU A 35 3.28 -13.11 13.11
C LEU A 35 4.45 -13.35 14.07
N ASP A 36 5.69 -13.24 13.61
CA ASP A 36 6.91 -13.25 14.44
C ASP A 36 7.30 -11.85 14.94
N THR A 37 6.49 -10.83 14.66
CA THR A 37 6.69 -9.45 15.09
C THR A 37 5.54 -8.97 15.99
N ALA A 38 5.50 -7.68 16.34
CA ALA A 38 4.37 -7.07 17.04
C ALA A 38 3.03 -7.27 16.31
N TYR A 39 3.03 -7.56 15.00
CA TYR A 39 1.82 -7.85 14.24
C TYR A 39 1.11 -9.16 14.65
N ALA A 40 1.73 -10.05 15.44
CA ALA A 40 1.01 -11.16 16.07
C ALA A 40 -0.08 -10.68 17.04
N HIS A 41 0.13 -9.55 17.71
CA HIS A 41 -0.74 -8.95 18.72
C HIS A 41 -1.80 -8.04 18.10
N TYR A 42 -2.56 -8.59 17.16
CA TYR A 42 -3.48 -7.80 16.35
C TYR A 42 -4.60 -7.15 17.19
N GLU A 43 -5.28 -7.95 18.03
CA GLU A 43 -6.44 -7.50 18.80
C GLU A 43 -6.04 -6.57 19.97
N ASP A 44 -4.90 -6.84 20.59
CA ASP A 44 -4.41 -6.22 21.81
C ASP A 44 -3.47 -5.02 21.57
N ILE A 45 -2.80 -4.95 20.42
CA ILE A 45 -1.85 -3.88 20.10
C ILE A 45 -2.17 -3.21 18.76
N VAL A 46 -2.14 -3.95 17.65
CA VAL A 46 -2.14 -3.34 16.30
C VAL A 46 -3.42 -2.57 16.02
N LYS A 47 -4.58 -3.21 16.14
CA LYS A 47 -5.87 -2.57 15.85
C LYS A 47 -6.14 -1.37 16.77
N PRO A 48 -6.00 -1.49 18.12
CA PRO A 48 -6.15 -0.34 19.00
C PRO A 48 -5.22 0.82 18.67
N LYS A 49 -3.96 0.54 18.31
CA LYS A 49 -2.98 1.60 17.99
C LYS A 49 -3.20 2.25 16.65
N LEU A 50 -3.63 1.51 15.63
CA LEU A 50 -4.06 2.10 14.36
C LEU A 50 -5.28 3.01 14.55
N GLN A 51 -6.24 2.58 15.36
CA GLN A 51 -7.41 3.40 15.70
C GLN A 51 -7.04 4.66 16.48
N GLU A 52 -6.18 4.53 17.50
CA GLU A 52 -5.69 5.66 18.31
C GLU A 52 -4.88 6.67 17.47
N LEU A 53 -4.09 6.19 16.51
CA LEU A 53 -3.33 7.02 15.58
C LEU A 53 -4.24 7.87 14.68
N GLY A 54 -5.48 7.43 14.44
CA GLY A 54 -6.48 8.17 13.67
C GLY A 54 -6.26 8.18 12.16
N VAL A 55 -5.37 7.33 11.65
CA VAL A 55 -5.18 7.10 10.21
C VAL A 55 -6.35 6.30 9.63
N ARG A 56 -6.65 6.54 8.36
CA ARG A 56 -7.69 5.82 7.61
C ARG A 56 -7.13 4.94 6.50
N HIS A 57 -5.84 5.08 6.20
CA HIS A 57 -5.19 4.49 5.04
C HIS A 57 -4.02 3.61 5.49
N ILE A 58 -4.00 2.35 5.07
CA ILE A 58 -2.85 1.46 5.24
C ILE A 58 -2.40 0.87 3.90
N ARG A 59 -1.17 0.37 3.84
CA ARG A 59 -0.65 -0.40 2.69
C ARG A 59 -0.06 -1.72 3.16
N ASP A 60 -0.47 -2.82 2.53
CA ASP A 60 0.01 -4.17 2.86
C ASP A 60 -0.17 -5.13 1.66
N GLY A 61 0.36 -6.35 1.75
CA GLY A 61 0.28 -7.35 0.69
C GLY A 61 0.31 -8.78 1.22
N GLY A 62 -0.53 -9.63 0.65
CA GLY A 62 -0.64 -11.04 1.01
C GLY A 62 -2.00 -11.64 0.63
N ARG A 63 -2.17 -12.93 0.90
CA ARG A 63 -3.41 -13.67 0.57
C ARG A 63 -3.90 -14.64 1.65
N ASP A 64 -3.34 -14.56 2.85
CA ASP A 64 -3.67 -15.50 3.92
C ASP A 64 -5.06 -15.22 4.51
N PRO A 65 -5.86 -16.25 4.87
CA PRO A 65 -7.20 -16.03 5.41
C PRO A 65 -7.26 -15.14 6.66
N GLU A 66 -6.27 -15.28 7.56
CA GLU A 66 -6.19 -14.44 8.76
C GLU A 66 -5.85 -12.98 8.42
N PHE A 67 -5.03 -12.75 7.39
CA PHE A 67 -4.77 -11.42 6.87
C PHE A 67 -6.07 -10.77 6.35
N PHE A 68 -6.85 -11.51 5.56
CA PHE A 68 -8.15 -11.03 5.07
C PHE A 68 -9.16 -10.74 6.18
N ARG A 69 -9.19 -11.57 7.23
CA ARG A 69 -10.02 -11.30 8.42
C ARG A 69 -9.63 -9.96 9.05
N ARG A 70 -8.33 -9.71 9.25
CA ARG A 70 -7.81 -8.47 9.85
C ARG A 70 -8.12 -7.24 8.99
N LEU A 71 -7.96 -7.33 7.66
CA LEU A 71 -8.31 -6.23 6.75
C LEU A 71 -9.81 -5.86 6.85
N ASN A 72 -10.69 -6.85 6.78
CA ASN A 72 -12.13 -6.64 6.89
C ASN A 72 -12.53 -6.10 8.27
N ASP A 73 -11.87 -6.55 9.34
CA ASP A 73 -12.10 -6.06 10.69
C ASP A 73 -11.65 -4.59 10.87
N LEU A 74 -10.52 -4.19 10.28
CA LEU A 74 -10.09 -2.79 10.21
C LEU A 74 -11.07 -1.90 9.42
N ALA A 75 -11.66 -2.44 8.35
CA ALA A 75 -12.67 -1.71 7.58
C ALA A 75 -13.92 -1.36 8.41
N THR A 76 -14.26 -2.19 9.42
CA THR A 76 -15.39 -1.90 10.32
C THR A 76 -15.20 -0.63 11.16
N ILE A 77 -13.96 -0.18 11.32
CA ILE A 77 -13.60 1.06 12.03
C ILE A 77 -13.11 2.16 11.09
N GLY A 78 -13.33 2.00 9.78
CA GLY A 78 -13.03 3.02 8.76
C GLY A 78 -11.57 3.08 8.31
N ILE A 79 -10.81 1.99 8.49
CA ILE A 79 -9.44 1.86 7.99
C ILE A 79 -9.44 0.97 6.75
N HIS A 80 -9.03 1.53 5.62
CA HIS A 80 -9.00 0.86 4.31
C HIS A 80 -7.57 0.72 3.81
N SER A 81 -7.37 -0.20 2.86
CA SER A 81 -6.05 -0.67 2.46
C SER A 81 -5.80 -0.50 0.98
N THR A 82 -4.62 0.02 0.64
CA THR A 82 -3.99 -0.21 -0.65
C THR A 82 -3.29 -1.57 -0.62
N LEU A 83 -3.71 -2.49 -1.48
CA LEU A 83 -3.18 -3.84 -1.50
C LEU A 83 -2.14 -4.05 -2.61
N VAL A 84 -0.99 -4.61 -2.23
CA VAL A 84 0.07 -5.00 -3.18
C VAL A 84 -0.28 -6.34 -3.83
N MET A 85 -0.49 -6.33 -5.14
CA MET A 85 -0.70 -7.53 -5.94
C MET A 85 0.65 -8.01 -6.47
N ASP A 86 1.15 -9.11 -5.90
CA ASP A 86 2.51 -9.59 -6.17
C ASP A 86 2.54 -11.09 -6.48
N PRO A 87 3.16 -11.52 -7.59
CA PRO A 87 3.38 -12.94 -7.90
C PRO A 87 4.11 -13.71 -6.80
N ARG A 88 4.93 -13.05 -5.98
CA ARG A 88 5.61 -13.69 -4.84
C ARG A 88 4.64 -14.18 -3.78
N ASP A 89 3.46 -13.56 -3.68
CA ASP A 89 2.38 -14.00 -2.81
C ASP A 89 1.43 -14.99 -3.52
N GLY A 90 1.74 -15.40 -4.76
CA GLY A 90 0.89 -16.27 -5.59
C GLY A 90 -0.30 -15.54 -6.21
N ILE A 91 -0.22 -14.21 -6.33
CA ILE A 91 -1.27 -13.36 -6.90
C ILE A 91 -0.85 -12.93 -8.31
N ASP A 92 -1.59 -13.41 -9.30
CA ASP A 92 -1.44 -13.07 -10.71
C ASP A 92 -2.69 -12.36 -11.22
N PRO A 93 -2.62 -11.57 -12.30
CA PRO A 93 -3.79 -10.90 -12.86
C PRO A 93 -4.93 -11.89 -13.17
N SER A 94 -4.61 -13.10 -13.59
CA SER A 94 -5.63 -14.13 -13.89
C SER A 94 -6.41 -14.65 -12.67
N ASN A 95 -5.90 -14.46 -11.45
CA ASN A 95 -6.52 -14.97 -10.22
C ASN A 95 -6.80 -13.88 -9.17
N VAL A 96 -6.44 -12.62 -9.43
CA VAL A 96 -6.44 -11.54 -8.45
C VAL A 96 -7.82 -11.28 -7.84
N ILE A 97 -8.86 -11.34 -8.68
CA ILE A 97 -10.24 -11.09 -8.22
C ILE A 97 -10.66 -12.13 -7.19
N SER A 98 -10.47 -13.42 -7.49
CA SER A 98 -10.90 -14.51 -6.60
C SER A 98 -9.97 -14.70 -5.41
N THR A 99 -8.67 -14.46 -5.58
CA THR A 99 -7.65 -14.78 -4.58
C THR A 99 -7.37 -13.64 -3.62
N ALA A 100 -7.51 -12.39 -4.04
CA ALA A 100 -7.09 -11.22 -3.25
C ALA A 100 -8.18 -10.15 -3.08
N ILE A 101 -8.98 -9.85 -4.11
CA ILE A 101 -9.92 -8.72 -4.07
C ILE A 101 -11.28 -9.09 -3.47
N ALA A 102 -11.96 -10.09 -4.03
CA ALA A 102 -13.31 -10.47 -3.61
C ALA A 102 -13.44 -10.82 -2.11
N PRO A 103 -12.47 -11.50 -1.46
CA PRO A 103 -12.55 -11.82 -0.03
C PRO A 103 -12.53 -10.60 0.90
N VAL A 104 -12.06 -9.45 0.42
CA VAL A 104 -11.82 -8.25 1.24
C VAL A 104 -12.34 -6.97 0.59
N LEU A 105 -13.28 -7.09 -0.37
CA LEU A 105 -13.80 -5.94 -1.12
C LEU A 105 -14.20 -4.72 -0.25
N PRO A 106 -14.81 -4.89 0.94
CA PRO A 106 -15.14 -3.74 1.80
C PRO A 106 -13.92 -3.01 2.38
N SER A 107 -12.76 -3.64 2.46
CA SER A 107 -11.54 -3.07 3.05
C SER A 107 -10.58 -2.45 2.04
N ILE A 108 -10.88 -2.54 0.73
CA ILE A 108 -9.96 -2.08 -0.32
C ILE A 108 -10.21 -0.61 -0.62
N GLU A 109 -9.13 0.15 -0.66
CA GLU A 109 -9.10 1.52 -1.17
C GLU A 109 -8.49 1.57 -2.58
N ALA A 110 -7.41 0.82 -2.78
CA ALA A 110 -6.72 0.70 -4.05
C ALA A 110 -5.99 -0.63 -4.18
N VAL A 111 -5.55 -0.94 -5.39
CA VAL A 111 -4.61 -2.03 -5.68
C VAL A 111 -3.41 -1.48 -6.41
N GLU A 112 -2.24 -2.00 -6.11
CA GLU A 112 -1.00 -1.67 -6.81
C GLU A 112 -0.31 -2.94 -7.31
N GLY A 113 0.62 -2.76 -8.25
CA GLY A 113 1.43 -3.85 -8.79
C GLY A 113 2.54 -4.31 -7.85
N PRO A 114 3.42 -5.21 -8.33
CA PRO A 114 4.44 -5.85 -7.51
C PRO A 114 5.50 -4.87 -6.97
N ASN A 115 5.98 -5.09 -5.74
CA ASN A 115 6.87 -4.16 -5.02
C ASN A 115 8.36 -4.41 -5.35
N GLU A 116 9.09 -3.37 -5.77
CA GLU A 116 10.57 -3.33 -5.86
C GLU A 116 11.20 -4.44 -6.74
N TRP A 117 10.57 -4.75 -7.87
CA TRP A 117 11.12 -5.74 -8.80
C TRP A 117 12.37 -5.26 -9.56
N ASP A 118 12.61 -3.95 -9.59
CA ASP A 118 13.81 -3.33 -10.18
C ASP A 118 15.10 -3.71 -9.45
N VAL A 119 15.03 -3.94 -8.14
CA VAL A 119 16.16 -4.40 -7.31
C VAL A 119 16.20 -5.92 -7.13
N GLN A 120 15.32 -6.66 -7.81
CA GLN A 120 15.19 -8.12 -7.70
C GLN A 120 15.41 -8.81 -9.06
N PRO A 121 16.67 -8.92 -9.53
CA PRO A 121 16.98 -9.34 -10.91
C PRO A 121 16.61 -10.80 -11.24
N HIS A 122 16.29 -11.60 -10.23
CA HIS A 122 15.86 -12.99 -10.40
C HIS A 122 14.34 -13.13 -10.61
N LEU A 123 13.56 -12.07 -10.34
CA LEU A 123 12.12 -12.08 -10.55
C LEU A 123 11.79 -11.82 -12.02
N SER A 124 10.79 -12.55 -12.51
CA SER A 124 10.26 -12.37 -13.85
C SER A 124 8.77 -12.66 -13.88
N TYR A 125 8.05 -11.98 -14.77
CA TYR A 125 6.65 -12.26 -15.05
C TYR A 125 6.56 -12.75 -16.49
N LYS A 126 5.98 -13.94 -16.69
CA LYS A 126 5.95 -14.64 -18.00
C LYS A 126 7.34 -14.72 -18.66
N GLY A 127 8.37 -14.96 -17.85
CA GLY A 127 9.76 -15.07 -18.30
C GLY A 127 10.44 -13.75 -18.67
N GLN A 128 9.78 -12.60 -18.45
CA GLN A 128 10.35 -11.28 -18.71
C GLN A 128 10.74 -10.60 -17.38
N PRO A 129 11.98 -10.10 -17.24
CA PRO A 129 12.42 -9.39 -16.04
C PRO A 129 11.90 -7.95 -16.01
N PHE A 130 12.18 -7.21 -14.94
CA PHE A 130 11.98 -5.77 -14.91
C PHE A 130 12.75 -5.06 -16.06
N PRO A 131 12.17 -4.01 -16.70
CA PRO A 131 10.83 -3.46 -16.48
C PRO A 131 9.72 -4.17 -17.28
N VAL A 132 10.08 -4.98 -18.28
CA VAL A 132 9.12 -5.54 -19.26
C VAL A 132 8.07 -6.44 -18.59
N GLY A 133 8.50 -7.32 -17.68
CA GLY A 133 7.59 -8.19 -16.94
C GLY A 133 6.59 -7.41 -16.08
N ILE A 134 7.04 -6.34 -15.41
CA ILE A 134 6.17 -5.51 -14.57
C ILE A 134 5.19 -4.68 -15.39
N LEU A 135 5.62 -4.15 -16.54
CA LEU A 135 4.71 -3.46 -17.46
C LEU A 135 3.62 -4.41 -17.97
N ALA A 136 3.98 -5.66 -18.31
CA ALA A 136 3.01 -6.67 -18.70
C ALA A 136 2.06 -7.03 -17.55
N TYR A 137 2.58 -7.23 -16.33
CA TYR A 137 1.76 -7.51 -15.14
C TYR A 137 0.76 -6.39 -14.88
N ALA A 138 1.21 -5.13 -14.85
CA ALA A 138 0.36 -3.98 -14.58
C ALA A 138 -0.74 -3.82 -15.65
N ASN A 139 -0.38 -3.95 -16.93
CA ASN A 139 -1.35 -3.89 -18.02
C ASN A 139 -2.43 -4.96 -17.89
N GLU A 140 -2.07 -6.17 -17.48
CA GLU A 140 -3.04 -7.24 -17.28
C GLU A 140 -3.87 -7.03 -16.00
N LEU A 141 -3.23 -6.61 -14.90
CA LEU A 141 -3.88 -6.38 -13.60
C LEU A 141 -5.05 -5.38 -13.71
N PHE A 142 -4.91 -4.33 -14.52
CA PHE A 142 -5.94 -3.29 -14.65
C PHE A 142 -6.94 -3.54 -15.78
N GLN A 143 -6.96 -4.75 -16.36
CA GLN A 143 -7.91 -5.18 -17.39
C GLN A 143 -8.84 -6.31 -16.92
N VAL A 144 -8.74 -6.72 -15.65
CA VAL A 144 -9.49 -7.82 -15.02
C VAL A 144 -10.86 -7.43 -14.52
#